data_AF-G2YCJ4-F1
#
_entry.id   AF-G2YCJ4-F1
#
_cell.length_a   1.000
_cell.length_b   1.000
_cell.length_c   1.000
_cell.angle_alpha   90.00
_cell.angle_beta   90.00
_cell.angle_gamma   90.00
#
_symmetry.space_group_name_H-M   'P 1'
#
loop_
_entity.id
_entity.type
_entity.pdbx_description
1 polymer ?
#
loop_
_entity_poly.entity_id
_entity_poly.type
_entity_poly.pdbx_seq_one_letter_code
_entity_poly.pdbx_strand_id
1 'polypeptide(L)'
;MLTSYNQILNSSAVHFAATHPGTKAMVFDTFSFLSSVLDDPAPYGIKNITNYCPRYDAPDIATNYASYGCNPIPEYFWYNTGHITYHTHEILAKEVGKFLEGQS
;
A
#
# COMPACT_ATOMS: atom_id res chain seq x y z
N MET A 1 -16.59 -0.70 -10.72
CA MET A 1 -15.36 -0.72 -11.56
C MET A 1 -14.24 -1.49 -10.87
N LEU A 2 -13.80 -1.09 -9.66
CA LEU A 2 -12.68 -1.73 -8.98
C LEU A 2 -12.91 -3.21 -8.62
N THR A 3 -14.06 -3.56 -8.05
CA THR A 3 -14.40 -4.97 -7.75
C THR A 3 -14.36 -5.85 -9.00
N SER A 4 -14.96 -5.40 -10.10
CA SER A 4 -14.96 -6.13 -11.37
C SER A 4 -13.54 -6.25 -11.94
N TYR A 5 -12.73 -5.20 -11.86
CA TYR A 5 -11.32 -5.25 -12.28
C TYR A 5 -10.53 -6.28 -11.47
N ASN A 6 -10.63 -6.26 -10.14
CA ASN A 6 -9.93 -7.22 -9.27
C ASN A 6 -10.38 -8.66 -9.54
N GLN A 7 -11.68 -8.88 -9.78
CA GLN A 7 -12.21 -10.21 -10.14
C GLN A 7 -11.67 -10.72 -11.48
N ILE A 8 -11.61 -9.85 -12.49
CA ILE A 8 -11.04 -10.18 -13.80
C ILE A 8 -9.56 -10.48 -13.67
N LEU A 9 -8.79 -9.66 -12.96
CA LEU A 9 -7.36 -9.87 -12.73
C LEU A 9 -7.07 -11.22 -12.08
N ASN A 10 -7.83 -11.56 -11.02
CA ASN A 10 -7.69 -12.86 -10.36
C ASN A 10 -8.01 -14.02 -11.29
N SER A 11 -9.09 -13.91 -12.07
CA SER A 11 -9.48 -14.94 -13.05
C SER A 11 -8.42 -15.11 -14.14
N SER A 12 -7.84 -14.00 -14.62
CA SER A 12 -6.77 -14.00 -15.61
C SER A 12 -5.49 -14.65 -15.07
N ALA A 13 -5.10 -14.39 -13.82
CA ALA A 13 -3.92 -15.01 -13.22
C ALA A 13 -4.08 -16.53 -13.06
N VAL A 14 -5.24 -17.00 -12.58
CA VAL A 14 -5.56 -18.43 -12.48
C VAL A 14 -5.53 -19.11 -13.85
N HIS A 15 -6.16 -18.48 -14.85
CA HIS A 15 -6.17 -19.02 -16.21
C HIS A 15 -4.77 -19.06 -16.83
N PHE A 16 -3.95 -18.03 -16.60
CA PHE A 16 -2.58 -17.98 -17.10
C PHE A 16 -1.74 -19.13 -16.55
N ALA A 17 -1.75 -19.35 -15.23
CA ALA A 17 -1.04 -20.46 -14.61
C ALA A 17 -1.51 -21.83 -15.13
N ALA A 18 -2.82 -22.01 -15.36
CA ALA A 18 -3.38 -23.26 -15.88
C ALA A 18 -2.99 -23.55 -17.35
N THR A 19 -2.73 -22.51 -18.14
CA THR A 19 -2.45 -22.62 -19.59
C THR A 19 -0.96 -22.51 -19.94
N HIS A 20 -0.11 -22.12 -18.99
CA HIS A 20 1.33 -21.97 -19.19
C HIS A 20 2.12 -22.82 -18.17
N PRO A 21 2.31 -24.13 -18.46
CA PRO A 21 3.05 -25.03 -17.58
C PRO A 21 4.46 -24.49 -17.27
N GLY A 22 4.89 -24.66 -16.01
CA GLY A 22 6.18 -24.13 -15.52
C GLY A 22 6.13 -22.69 -15.03
N THR A 23 4.97 -22.02 -15.09
CA THR A 23 4.76 -20.69 -14.51
C THR A 23 3.97 -20.75 -13.21
N LYS A 24 4.18 -19.75 -12.34
CA LYS A 24 3.38 -19.50 -11.14
C LYS A 24 2.87 -18.07 -11.21
N ALA A 25 1.57 -17.90 -11.39
CA ALA A 25 0.91 -16.60 -11.31
C ALA A 25 0.23 -16.47 -9.94
N MET A 26 0.42 -15.32 -9.30
CA MET A 26 -0.07 -15.05 -7.95
C MET A 26 -0.68 -13.66 -7.92
N VAL A 27 -1.74 -13.49 -7.13
CA VAL A 27 -2.40 -12.20 -6.92
C VAL A 27 -2.36 -11.89 -5.43
N PHE A 28 -1.68 -10.81 -5.07
CA PHE A 28 -1.75 -10.24 -3.73
C PHE A 28 -2.89 -9.21 -3.69
N ASP A 29 -3.84 -9.39 -2.77
CA ASP A 29 -4.98 -8.49 -2.64
C ASP A 29 -4.60 -7.21 -1.88
N THR A 30 -3.91 -6.32 -2.61
CA THR A 30 -3.52 -4.99 -2.11
C THR A 30 -4.72 -4.18 -1.66
N PHE A 31 -5.87 -4.34 -2.33
CA PHE A 31 -7.07 -3.58 -2.01
C PHE A 31 -7.59 -3.92 -0.62
N SER A 32 -7.79 -5.20 -0.34
CA SER A 32 -8.28 -5.63 0.98
C SER A 32 -7.27 -5.32 2.08
N PHE A 33 -5.97 -5.51 1.82
CA PHE A 33 -4.93 -5.23 2.81
C PHE A 33 -4.82 -3.72 3.14
N LEU A 34 -4.71 -2.85 2.13
CA LEU A 34 -4.62 -1.41 2.42
C LEU A 34 -5.93 -0.85 2.97
N SER A 35 -7.08 -1.44 2.62
CA SER A 35 -8.36 -1.08 3.26
C SER A 35 -8.35 -1.40 4.75
N SER A 36 -7.82 -2.57 5.15
CA SER A 36 -7.73 -2.90 6.59
C SER A 36 -6.74 -2.02 7.35
N VAL A 37 -5.65 -1.58 6.71
CA VAL A 37 -4.73 -0.57 7.28
C VAL A 37 -5.44 0.78 7.47
N LEU A 38 -6.33 1.17 6.56
CA LEU A 38 -7.12 2.39 6.69
C LEU A 38 -8.22 2.26 7.76
N ASP A 39 -8.81 1.07 7.92
CA ASP A 39 -9.83 0.78 8.93
C ASP A 39 -9.25 0.77 10.36
N ASP A 40 -8.03 0.27 10.54
CA ASP A 40 -7.29 0.29 11.80
C ASP A 40 -5.82 0.72 11.61
N PRO A 41 -5.55 2.03 11.52
CA PRO A 41 -4.21 2.55 11.23
C PRO A 41 -3.28 2.59 12.45
N ALA A 42 -3.82 2.48 13.67
CA ALA A 42 -3.06 2.66 14.91
C ALA A 42 -1.93 1.63 15.12
N PRO A 43 -2.13 0.32 14.86
CA PRO A 43 -1.06 -0.68 14.93
C PRO A 43 0.12 -0.40 14.00
N TYR A 44 -0.13 0.38 12.95
CA TYR A 44 0.86 0.75 11.94
C TYR A 44 1.55 2.08 12.24
N GLY A 45 1.21 2.78 13.33
CA GLY A 45 1.74 4.10 13.64
C GLY A 45 1.26 5.21 12.70
N ILE A 46 0.20 4.95 11.92
CA ILE A 46 -0.40 5.91 11.00
C ILE A 46 -1.45 6.71 11.77
N LYS A 47 -1.35 8.05 11.72
CA LYS A 47 -2.25 8.98 12.42
C LYS A 47 -3.14 9.78 11.47
N ASN A 48 -2.74 9.93 10.22
CA ASN A 48 -3.50 10.67 9.23
C ASN A 48 -3.78 9.82 7.98
N ILE A 49 -5.04 9.46 7.79
CA ILE A 49 -5.53 8.65 6.66
C ILE A 49 -6.37 9.45 5.66
N THR A 50 -6.68 10.72 5.96
CA THR A 50 -7.61 11.53 5.17
C THR A 50 -6.93 12.61 4.34
N ASN A 51 -5.75 13.06 4.75
CA ASN A 51 -4.98 14.12 4.11
C ASN A 51 -3.51 13.73 3.96
N TYR A 52 -2.75 14.58 3.26
CA TYR A 52 -1.30 14.55 3.15
C TYR A 52 -0.71 15.93 3.48
N CYS A 53 0.60 16.00 3.73
CA CYS A 53 1.27 17.28 3.98
C CYS A 53 1.27 18.17 2.72
N PRO A 54 0.81 19.43 2.74
CA PRO A 54 0.82 20.28 1.54
C PRO A 54 2.21 20.54 0.95
N ARG A 55 3.26 20.42 1.77
CA ARG A 55 4.68 20.58 1.40
C ARG A 55 5.40 19.23 1.43
N TYR A 56 4.70 18.15 1.08
CA TYR A 56 5.22 16.77 1.10
C TYR A 56 6.51 16.59 0.28
N ASP A 57 6.76 17.45 -0.70
CA ASP A 57 7.89 17.44 -1.61
C ASP A 57 8.99 18.44 -1.24
N ALA A 58 8.90 19.11 -0.09
CA ALA A 58 9.96 19.99 0.39
C ALA A 58 11.26 19.19 0.61
N PRO A 59 12.43 19.73 0.25
CA PRO A 59 13.70 18.99 0.26
C PRO A 59 14.13 18.53 1.66
N ASP A 60 13.65 19.20 2.71
CA ASP A 60 13.93 18.94 4.12
C ASP A 60 12.71 18.39 4.87
N ILE A 61 11.66 17.94 4.16
CA ILE A 61 10.39 17.50 4.75
C ILE A 61 10.56 16.39 5.80
N ALA A 62 11.58 15.54 5.65
CA ALA A 62 11.87 14.46 6.58
C ALA A 62 12.20 14.96 8.00
N THR A 63 12.78 16.15 8.13
CA THR A 63 13.24 16.71 9.41
C THR A 63 12.53 18.02 9.78
N ASN A 64 11.98 18.75 8.81
CA ASN A 64 11.43 20.10 9.01
C ASN A 64 9.90 20.18 8.79
N TYR A 65 9.20 19.04 8.80
CA TYR A 65 7.75 18.93 8.62
C TYR A 65 6.95 19.89 9.52
N ALA A 66 7.41 20.14 10.76
CA ALA A 66 6.73 21.00 11.71
C ALA A 66 6.66 22.47 11.23
N SER A 67 7.69 22.95 10.52
CA SER A 67 7.67 24.30 9.93
C SER A 67 6.61 24.48 8.85
N TYR A 68 6.15 23.38 8.26
CA TYR A 68 5.09 23.33 7.26
C TYR A 68 3.71 23.03 7.86
N GLY A 69 3.60 22.94 9.19
CA GLY A 69 2.36 22.57 9.87
C GLY A 69 1.94 21.11 9.63
N CYS A 70 2.89 20.24 9.30
CA CYS A 70 2.65 18.83 9.04
C CYS A 70 3.05 17.95 10.24
N ASN A 71 2.60 16.70 10.24
CA ASN A 71 3.13 15.64 11.09
C ASN A 71 4.40 15.04 10.45
N PRO A 72 5.16 14.18 11.16
CA PRO A 72 6.19 13.36 10.52
C PRO A 72 5.59 12.57 9.34
N ILE A 73 6.28 12.51 8.20
CA ILE A 73 5.80 11.81 7.00
C ILE A 73 5.38 10.35 7.26
N PRO A 74 6.08 9.55 8.11
CA PRO A 74 5.63 8.20 8.46
C PRO A 74 4.24 8.12 9.10
N GLU A 75 3.76 9.20 9.73
CA GLU A 75 2.45 9.22 10.39
C GLU A 75 1.30 9.45 9.40
N TYR A 76 1.59 9.67 8.12
CA TYR A 76 0.58 9.76 7.06
C TYR A 76 0.48 8.45 6.29
N PHE A 77 -0.76 8.09 5.92
CA PHE A 77 -1.00 7.07 4.91
C PHE A 77 -0.69 7.61 3.50
N TRP A 78 -1.20 8.80 3.19
CA TRP A 78 -1.06 9.44 1.89
C TRP A 78 0.16 10.35 1.82
N TYR A 79 0.99 10.15 0.80
CA TYR A 79 2.07 11.07 0.45
C TYR A 79 1.55 12.28 -0.33
N ASN A 80 0.64 12.02 -1.28
CA ASN A 80 -0.08 13.04 -2.05
C ASN A 80 -1.46 12.51 -2.49
N THR A 81 -2.05 13.08 -3.54
CA THR A 81 -3.39 12.70 -4.03
C THR A 81 -3.50 11.30 -4.65
N GLY A 82 -2.39 10.58 -4.87
CA GLY A 82 -2.41 9.26 -5.50
C GLY A 82 -1.39 8.26 -4.97
N HIS A 83 -0.40 8.70 -4.18
CA HIS A 83 0.67 7.84 -3.67
C HIS A 83 0.59 7.70 -2.15
N ILE A 84 0.91 6.50 -1.65
CA ILE A 84 1.10 6.22 -0.22
C ILE A 84 2.51 6.63 0.22
N THR A 85 2.73 6.81 1.52
CA THR A 85 4.06 7.16 2.05
C THR A 85 5.04 5.98 1.99
N TYR A 86 6.33 6.27 2.16
CA TYR A 86 7.36 5.22 2.23
C TYR A 86 7.12 4.26 3.42
N HIS A 87 6.56 4.75 4.53
CA HIS A 87 6.22 3.93 5.69
C HIS A 87 5.06 2.96 5.36
N THR A 88 4.02 3.44 4.70
CA THR A 88 2.94 2.57 4.20
C THR A 88 3.45 1.58 3.15
N HIS A 89 4.40 1.97 2.29
CA HIS A 89 5.08 1.04 1.39
C HIS A 89 5.86 -0.05 2.15
N GLU A 90 6.54 0.27 3.24
CA GLU A 90 7.23 -0.71 4.09
C GLU A 90 6.24 -1.72 4.69
N ILE A 91 5.09 -1.25 5.18
CA ILE A 91 4.00 -2.09 5.70
C ILE A 91 3.48 -3.04 4.62
N LEU A 92 3.20 -2.52 3.42
CA LEU A 92 2.77 -3.30 2.26
C LEU A 92 3.81 -4.35 1.87
N ALA A 93 5.08 -3.96 1.79
CA ALA A 93 6.15 -4.88 1.41
C ALA A 93 6.31 -6.04 2.41
N LYS A 94 6.16 -5.78 3.72
CA LYS A 94 6.17 -6.82 4.75
C LYS A 94 5.05 -7.82 4.55
N GLU A 95 3.83 -7.35 4.23
CA GLU A 95 2.71 -8.25 4.02
C GLU A 95 2.82 -9.05 2.72
N VAL A 96 3.32 -8.44 1.64
CA VAL A 96 3.66 -9.17 0.40
C VAL A 96 4.73 -10.24 0.69
N GLY A 97 5.71 -9.95 1.53
CA GLY A 97 6.71 -10.93 1.99
C GLY A 97 6.07 -12.16 2.61
N LYS A 98 5.19 -11.97 3.61
CA LYS A 98 4.43 -13.06 4.24
C LYS A 98 3.59 -13.85 3.24
N PHE A 99 2.93 -13.14 2.32
CA PHE A 99 2.15 -13.78 1.27
C PHE A 99 3.01 -14.73 0.45
N LEU A 100 4.17 -14.27 -0.03
CA LEU A 100 5.09 -15.06 -0.84
C LEU A 100 5.68 -16.24 -0.07
N GLU A 101 6.09 -16.03 1.17
CA GLU A 101 6.59 -17.10 2.06
C GLU A 101 5.53 -18.19 2.26
N GLY A 102 4.26 -17.81 2.44
CA GLY A 102 3.14 -18.74 2.54
C GLY A 102 2.81 -19.51 1.25
N GLN A 103 3.42 -19.16 0.11
CA GLN A 103 3.30 -19.92 -1.14
C GLN A 103 4.44 -20.92 -1.37
N SER A 104 5.40 -21.02 -0.43
CA SER A 104 6.60 -21.86 -0.56
C SER A 104 6.33 -23.33 -0.30
#